data_AF-A0A151LZH5-F1
#
_entry.id   AF-A0A151LZH5-F1
#
_cell.length_a   1.000
_cell.length_b   1.000
_cell.length_c   1.000
_cell.angle_alpha   90.00
_cell.angle_beta   90.00
_cell.angle_gamma   90.00
#
_symmetry.space_group_name_H-M   'P 1'
#
loop_
_entity.id
_entity.type
_entity.pdbx_description
1 polymer ?
#
loop_
_entity_poly.entity_id
_entity_poly.type
_entity_poly.pdbx_seq_one_letter_code
_entity_poly.pdbx_strand_id
1 'polypeptide(L)'
;MQRCLLGPEDLPGSGLLAGLYWLFVRGYLLHTHRLQLISKRAYGPLWKSSLGPYTNINVACPELLEQVLRQEGKYPVRSDMALWKEHRDARGLPYGPFTE
;
A
#
# COMPACT_ATOMS: atom_id res chain seq x y z
N MET A 1 -16.34 10.54 20.62
CA MET A 1 -14.90 10.18 20.53
C MET A 1 -14.26 11.01 19.44
N GLN A 2 -13.47 12.02 19.80
CA GLN A 2 -12.66 12.79 18.85
C GLN A 2 -11.62 11.85 18.23
N ARG A 3 -11.72 11.61 16.91
CA ARG A 3 -10.65 10.96 16.16
C ARG A 3 -9.49 11.97 16.11
N CYS A 4 -8.46 11.79 16.94
CA CYS A 4 -7.15 12.38 16.66
C CYS A 4 -6.73 11.88 15.30
N LEU A 5 -6.77 12.76 14.29
CA LEU A 5 -6.29 12.44 12.96
C LEU A 5 -4.76 12.33 13.09
N LEU A 6 -4.22 11.10 13.11
CA LEU A 6 -2.78 10.91 13.00
C LEU A 6 -2.32 11.61 11.72
N GLY A 7 -1.38 12.54 11.85
CA GLY A 7 -0.74 13.11 10.68
C GLY A 7 0.07 12.04 9.93
N PRO A 8 0.38 12.25 8.65
CA PRO A 8 1.30 11.37 7.91
C PRO A 8 2.66 11.21 8.61
N GLU A 9 3.05 12.18 9.43
CA GLU A 9 4.30 12.17 10.21
C GLU A 9 4.23 11.26 11.44
N ASP A 10 3.04 11.05 11.99
CA ASP A 10 2.82 10.24 13.19
C ASP A 10 2.68 8.75 12.88
N LEU A 11 2.61 8.37 11.59
CA LEU A 11 2.48 6.98 11.18
C LEU A 11 3.79 6.22 11.39
N PRO A 12 3.74 5.04 12.05
CA PRO A 12 4.90 4.19 12.19
C PRO A 12 5.37 3.72 10.82
N GLY A 13 6.67 3.51 10.64
CA GLY A 13 7.16 3.15 9.31
C GLY A 13 8.66 2.99 9.19
N SER A 14 9.07 2.44 8.05
CA SER A 14 10.47 2.31 7.68
C SER A 14 10.92 3.53 6.87
N GLY A 15 12.01 4.18 7.30
CA GLY A 15 12.69 5.20 6.49
C GLY A 15 13.40 4.60 5.27
N LEU A 16 13.91 5.48 4.40
CA LEU A 16 14.53 5.10 3.11
C LEU A 16 15.64 4.05 3.24
N LEU A 17 16.59 4.24 4.18
CA LEU A 17 17.70 3.30 4.37
C LEU A 17 17.22 1.92 4.81
N ALA A 18 16.23 1.86 5.69
CA ALA A 18 15.61 0.60 6.10
C ALA A 18 14.92 -0.07 4.92
N GLY A 19 14.19 0.69 4.09
CA GLY A 19 13.56 0.17 2.86
C GLY A 19 14.58 -0.45 1.90
N LEU A 20 15.68 0.25 1.62
CA LEU A 20 16.76 -0.24 0.76
C LEU A 20 17.43 -1.50 1.34
N TYR A 21 17.68 -1.53 2.65
CA TYR A 21 18.21 -2.72 3.33
C TYR A 21 17.28 -3.93 3.16
N TRP A 22 15.97 -3.76 3.37
CA TRP A 22 15.02 -4.86 3.21
C TRP A 22 14.92 -5.35 1.76
N LEU A 23 14.92 -4.44 0.79
CA LEU A 23 14.77 -4.80 -0.61
C LEU A 23 16.01 -5.49 -1.18
N PHE A 24 17.19 -4.91 -0.95
CA PHE A 24 18.42 -5.34 -1.62
C PHE A 24 19.28 -6.26 -0.75
N VAL A 25 19.49 -5.91 0.53
CA VAL A 25 20.37 -6.71 1.42
C VAL A 25 19.62 -7.96 1.92
N ARG A 26 18.35 -7.82 2.29
CA ARG A 26 17.51 -8.95 2.71
C ARG A 26 16.83 -9.69 1.56
N GLY A 27 16.98 -9.20 0.33
CA GLY A 27 16.55 -9.91 -0.89
C GLY A 27 15.03 -9.93 -1.14
N TYR A 28 14.28 -8.97 -0.62
CA TYR A 28 12.82 -8.92 -0.80
C TYR A 28 12.36 -8.20 -2.07
N LEU A 29 13.26 -7.73 -2.93
CA LEU A 29 12.91 -7.01 -4.16
C LEU A 29 11.91 -7.78 -5.06
N LEU A 30 12.05 -9.10 -5.17
CA LEU A 30 11.13 -9.96 -5.93
C LEU A 30 10.03 -10.61 -5.07
N HIS A 31 10.00 -10.31 -3.77
CA HIS A 31 9.10 -10.91 -2.78
C HIS A 31 8.42 -9.83 -1.93
N THR A 32 8.07 -8.71 -2.54
CA THR A 32 7.52 -7.52 -1.86
C THR A 32 6.23 -7.81 -1.10
N HIS A 33 5.40 -8.74 -1.57
CA HIS A 33 4.22 -9.23 -0.85
C HIS A 33 4.56 -9.81 0.54
N ARG A 34 5.69 -10.50 0.69
CA ARG A 34 6.15 -11.00 2.00
C ARG A 34 6.63 -9.86 2.88
N LEU A 35 7.33 -8.88 2.29
CA LEU A 35 7.76 -7.69 3.00
C LEU A 35 6.56 -6.89 3.54
N GLN A 36 5.45 -6.80 2.80
CA GLN A 36 4.21 -6.19 3.29
C GLN A 36 3.66 -6.92 4.54
N LEU A 37 3.72 -8.26 4.58
CA LEU A 37 3.30 -9.02 5.77
C LEU A 37 4.20 -8.76 6.98
N ILE A 38 5.52 -8.65 6.77
CA ILE A 38 6.49 -8.33 7.82
C ILE A 38 6.22 -6.92 8.35
N SER A 39 6.08 -5.93 7.46
CA SER A 39 5.79 -4.55 7.83
C SER A 39 4.46 -4.40 8.56
N LYS A 40 3.40 -5.09 8.11
CA LYS A 40 2.12 -5.12 8.82
C LYS A 40 2.26 -5.65 10.24
N ARG A 41 3.05 -6.71 10.46
CA ARG A 41 3.30 -7.26 11.80
C ARG A 41 4.11 -6.29 12.67
N ALA A 42 5.03 -5.53 12.08
CA ALA A 42 5.91 -4.61 12.80
C ALA A 42 5.23 -3.26 13.14
N TYR A 43 4.44 -2.72 12.22
CA TYR A 43 3.92 -1.35 12.29
C TYR A 43 2.40 -1.29 12.43
N GLY A 44 1.70 -2.41 12.31
CA GLY A 44 0.24 -2.48 12.39
C GLY A 44 -0.45 -2.37 11.02
N PRO A 45 -1.78 -2.16 11.02
CA PRO A 45 -2.61 -2.20 9.80
C PRO A 45 -2.45 -0.98 8.88
N LEU A 46 -1.79 0.08 9.33
CA LEU A 46 -1.57 1.32 8.59
C LEU A 46 -0.14 1.80 8.90
N TRP A 47 0.71 1.90 7.89
CA TRP A 47 2.11 2.29 8.09
C TRP A 47 2.70 3.04 6.90
N LYS A 48 3.77 3.79 7.18
CA LYS A 48 4.54 4.55 6.20
C LYS A 48 5.72 3.73 5.70
N SER A 49 6.02 3.78 4.41
CA SER A 49 7.26 3.25 3.85
C SER A 49 7.81 4.18 2.78
N SER A 50 9.10 4.48 2.85
CA SER A 50 9.77 5.29 1.83
C SER A 50 10.60 4.42 0.90
N LEU A 51 10.39 4.60 -0.41
CA LEU A 51 11.19 3.95 -1.45
C LEU A 51 11.58 4.99 -2.51
N GLY A 52 12.87 5.32 -2.57
CA GLY A 52 13.35 6.41 -3.41
C GLY A 52 12.66 7.74 -3.03
N PRO A 53 12.21 8.54 -4.02
CA PRO A 53 11.53 9.82 -3.75
C PRO A 53 10.07 9.63 -3.31
N TYR A 54 9.55 8.40 -3.33
CA TYR A 54 8.15 8.12 -3.03
C TYR A 54 7.96 7.71 -1.57
N THR A 55 6.99 8.33 -0.93
CA THR A 55 6.49 7.93 0.39
C THR A 55 5.12 7.31 0.23
N ASN A 56 5.02 6.03 0.60
CA ASN A 56 3.79 5.27 0.49
C ASN A 56 3.14 5.13 1.86
N ILE A 57 1.83 5.37 1.92
CA ILE A 57 0.99 4.98 3.05
C ILE A 57 0.34 3.65 2.69
N ASN A 58 0.70 2.61 3.43
CA ASN A 58 0.24 1.26 3.18
C ASN A 58 -0.95 0.96 4.09
N VAL A 59 -2.05 0.48 3.50
CA VAL A 59 -3.29 0.12 4.20
C VAL A 59 -3.50 -1.39 4.08
N ALA A 60 -3.55 -2.10 5.21
CA ALA A 60 -3.76 -3.55 5.26
C ALA A 60 -4.93 -3.96 6.16
N CYS A 61 -5.94 -3.11 6.25
CA CYS A 61 -7.19 -3.29 6.98
C CYS A 61 -8.37 -2.98 6.03
N PRO A 62 -9.30 -3.94 5.82
CA PRO A 62 -10.43 -3.75 4.91
C PRO A 62 -11.29 -2.54 5.26
N GLU A 63 -11.55 -2.32 6.55
CA GLU A 63 -12.41 -1.25 7.04
C GLU A 63 -11.80 0.14 6.76
N LEU A 64 -10.48 0.26 6.88
CA LEU A 64 -9.76 1.49 6.53
C LEU A 64 -9.71 1.70 5.01
N LEU A 65 -9.48 0.62 4.24
CA LEU A 65 -9.47 0.70 2.78
C LEU A 65 -10.84 1.12 2.24
N GLU A 66 -11.93 0.55 2.77
CA GLU A 66 -13.29 0.95 2.42
C GLU A 66 -13.52 2.44 2.71
N GLN A 67 -13.10 2.94 3.87
CA GLN A 67 -13.21 4.36 4.20
C GLN A 67 -12.45 5.25 3.21
N VAL A 68 -11.23 4.87 2.85
CA VAL A 68 -10.43 5.59 1.84
C VAL A 68 -11.18 5.62 0.51
N LEU A 69 -11.61 4.46 0.00
CA LEU A 69 -12.32 4.36 -1.28
C LEU A 69 -13.64 5.15 -1.30
N ARG A 70 -14.39 5.19 -0.19
CA ARG A 70 -15.62 6.00 -0.08
C ARG A 70 -15.36 7.51 -0.02
N GLN A 71 -14.17 7.90 0.42
CA GLN A 71 -13.74 9.29 0.54
C GLN A 71 -12.92 9.76 -0.68
N GLU A 72 -12.63 8.86 -1.63
CA GLU A 72 -12.09 9.25 -2.92
C GLU A 72 -13.07 10.24 -3.58
N GLY A 73 -12.62 11.46 -3.84
CA GLY A 73 -13.44 12.49 -4.47
C GLY A 73 -13.85 12.12 -5.91
N LYS A 74 -14.49 13.04 -6.62
CA LYS A 74 -15.02 12.79 -7.98
C LYS A 74 -13.97 12.31 -9.00
N TYR A 75 -12.69 12.63 -8.79
CA TYR A 75 -11.60 12.36 -9.73
C TYR A 75 -10.41 11.71 -9.00
N PRO A 76 -10.47 10.41 -8.64
CA PRO A 76 -9.35 9.72 -8.02
C PRO A 76 -8.21 9.51 -9.02
N VAL A 77 -6.96 9.67 -8.57
CA VAL A 77 -5.77 9.35 -9.36
C VAL A 77 -5.31 7.96 -8.95
N ARG A 78 -5.32 7.01 -9.89
CA ARG A 78 -4.87 5.62 -9.68
C ARG A 78 -3.66 5.32 -10.55
N SER A 79 -2.83 4.39 -10.10
CA SER A 79 -1.75 3.86 -10.93
C SER A 79 -2.32 3.14 -12.15
N ASP A 80 -1.60 3.17 -13.26
CA ASP A 80 -1.97 2.37 -14.43
C ASP A 80 -1.87 0.88 -14.10
N MET A 81 -3.02 0.21 -14.07
CA MET A 81 -3.14 -1.22 -13.77
C MET A 81 -3.31 -2.07 -15.04
N ALA A 82 -2.85 -1.61 -16.20
CA ALA A 82 -2.99 -2.31 -17.48
C ALA A 82 -2.58 -3.80 -17.41
N LEU A 83 -1.40 -4.11 -16.85
CA LEU A 83 -0.91 -5.49 -16.71
C LEU A 83 -1.80 -6.34 -15.79
N TRP A 84 -2.35 -5.74 -14.73
CA TRP A 84 -3.24 -6.44 -13.81
C TRP A 84 -4.61 -6.67 -14.45
N LYS A 85 -5.12 -5.70 -15.22
CA LYS A 85 -6.34 -5.84 -16.04
C LYS A 85 -6.21 -7.00 -17.02
N GLU A 86 -5.16 -7.00 -17.84
CA GLU A 86 -4.90 -8.06 -18.82
C GLU A 86 -4.82 -9.45 -18.17
N HIS A 87 -4.15 -9.56 -17.01
CA HIS A 87 -4.09 -10.80 -16.25
C HIS A 87 -5.49 -11.29 -15.79
N ARG A 88 -6.36 -10.37 -15.39
CA ARG A 88 -7.72 -10.70 -14.96
C ARG A 88 -8.59 -11.11 -16.14
N ASP A 89 -8.49 -10.41 -17.26
CA ASP A 89 -9.20 -10.72 -18.51
C ASP A 89 -8.87 -12.12 -19.00
N ALA A 90 -7.58 -12.44 -19.08
CA ALA A 90 -7.09 -13.76 -19.49
C ALA A 90 -7.58 -14.91 -18.58
N ARG A 91 -8.07 -14.60 -17.37
CA ARG A 91 -8.55 -15.57 -16.39
C ARG A 91 -10.04 -15.47 -16.07
N GLY A 92 -10.78 -14.56 -16.73
CA GLY A 92 -12.18 -14.31 -16.44
C GLY A 92 -12.45 -13.85 -15.00
N LEU A 93 -11.54 -13.07 -14.40
CA LEU A 93 -11.68 -12.54 -13.04
C LEU A 93 -12.36 -11.15 -13.04
N PRO A 94 -13.24 -10.84 -12.08
CA PRO A 94 -13.92 -9.53 -12.01
C PRO A 94 -12.94 -8.42 -11.65
N TYR A 95 -13.01 -7.20 -12.21
CA TYR A 95 -11.97 -6.18 -12.02
C TYR A 95 -11.69 -5.76 -10.56
N GLY A 96 -12.72 -5.51 -9.74
CA GLY A 96 -12.50 -5.03 -8.38
C GLY A 96 -11.87 -3.63 -8.32
N PRO A 97 -11.59 -3.09 -7.12
CA PRO A 97 -11.51 -1.64 -6.89
C PRO A 97 -10.34 -0.92 -7.57
N PHE A 98 -9.31 -1.65 -8.00
CA PHE A 98 -8.12 -1.05 -8.63
C PHE A 98 -8.09 -1.22 -10.15
N THR A 99 -9.01 -1.99 -10.74
CA THR A 99 -8.97 -2.27 -12.18
C THR A 99 -10.26 -1.94 -12.93
N GLU A 100 -11.13 -1.12 -12.34
CA GLU A 100 -12.25 -0.48 -13.03
C GLU A 100 -11.81 0.49 -14.13
#